data_AF-T1H2E2-F1
#
_entry.id   AF-T1H2E2-F1
#
_cell.length_a   1.000
_cell.length_b   1.000
_cell.length_c   1.000
_cell.angle_alpha   90.00
_cell.angle_beta   90.00
_cell.angle_gamma   90.00
#
_symmetry.space_group_name_H-M   'P 1'
#
loop_
_entity.id
_entity.type
_entity.pdbx_description
1 polymer ?
#
loop_
_entity_poly.entity_id
_entity_poly.type
_entity_poly.pdbx_seq_one_letter_code
_entity_poly.pdbx_strand_id
1 'polypeptide(L)'
;MDRLVVQTSSGPVRGRVVNVQGREVHVYTGIPYAKPPVDELRFRKPVPAEPWHGVLDATRQPSTCVQEKHIERLILVNVICSSALFGKSRRNRPIGLAILV
;
A
#
# COMPACT_ATOMS: atom_id res chain seq x y z
N MET A 1 1.38 6.30 -21.44
CA MET A 1 1.73 5.19 -20.52
C MET A 1 1.82 5.76 -19.11
N ASP A 2 0.97 5.28 -18.22
CA ASP A 2 0.75 5.87 -16.89
C ASP A 2 1.94 5.50 -15.97
N ARG A 3 2.84 6.46 -15.69
CA ARG A 3 4.14 6.25 -15.02
C ARG A 3 4.01 5.69 -13.59
N LEU A 4 2.82 5.76 -13.00
CA LEU A 4 2.53 5.41 -11.61
C LEU A 4 1.86 4.05 -11.45
N VAL A 5 1.78 3.25 -12.51
CA VAL A 5 1.27 1.87 -12.42
C VAL A 5 2.43 0.89 -12.28
N VAL A 6 2.43 0.11 -11.20
CA VAL A 6 3.45 -0.90 -10.87
C VAL A 6 2.82 -2.29 -10.83
N GLN A 7 3.54 -3.29 -11.36
CA GLN A 7 3.13 -4.69 -11.29
C GLN A 7 3.55 -5.30 -9.95
N THR A 8 2.60 -5.90 -9.23
CA THR A 8 2.87 -6.69 -8.02
C THR A 8 2.53 -8.16 -8.27
N SER A 9 2.86 -9.06 -7.34
CA SER A 9 2.50 -10.48 -7.42
C SER A 9 0.99 -10.73 -7.46
N SER A 10 0.20 -9.81 -6.89
CA SER A 10 -1.26 -9.94 -6.76
C SER A 10 -2.04 -9.17 -7.82
N GLY A 11 -1.36 -8.31 -8.60
CA GLY A 11 -1.98 -7.49 -9.65
C GLY A 11 -1.34 -6.11 -9.79
N PRO A 12 -1.74 -5.32 -10.80
CA PRO A 12 -1.22 -3.97 -10.99
C PRO A 12 -1.82 -2.97 -10.00
N VAL A 13 -1.02 -2.00 -9.58
CA VAL A 13 -1.39 -0.97 -8.60
C VAL A 13 -1.04 0.42 -9.15
N ARG A 14 -1.95 1.38 -9.03
CA ARG A 14 -1.73 2.80 -9.35
C ARG A 14 -1.46 3.59 -8.07
N GLY A 15 -0.32 4.27 -8.01
CA GLY A 15 0.02 5.20 -6.93
C GLY A 15 -0.14 6.67 -7.32
N ARG A 16 0.29 7.57 -6.43
CA ARG A 16 0.36 9.02 -6.64
C ARG A 16 1.76 9.56 -6.40
N VAL A 17 2.06 10.74 -6.92
CA VAL A 17 3.26 11.50 -6.57
C VAL A 17 2.91 12.52 -5.49
N VAL A 18 3.74 12.60 -4.46
CA VAL A 18 3.66 13.60 -3.39
C VAL A 18 5.00 14.31 -3.29
N ASN A 19 5.01 15.62 -3.09
CA ASN A 19 6.22 16.37 -2.80
C ASN A 19 6.44 16.42 -1.27
N VAL A 20 7.58 15.93 -0.81
CA VAL A 20 7.99 15.96 0.59
C VAL A 20 9.35 16.65 0.66
N GLN A 21 9.42 17.78 1.36
CA GLN A 21 10.65 18.57 1.54
C GLN A 21 11.36 18.89 0.21
N GLY A 22 10.61 19.26 -0.82
CA GLY A 22 11.14 19.61 -2.14
C GLY A 22 11.52 18.41 -3.01
N ARG A 23 11.26 17.18 -2.55
CA ARG A 23 11.52 15.94 -3.30
C ARG A 23 10.21 15.26 -3.67
N GLU A 24 10.10 14.84 -4.91
CA GLU A 24 9.00 14.00 -5.33
C GLU A 24 9.15 12.56 -4.77
N VAL A 25 8.02 11.97 -4.41
CA VAL A 25 7.91 10.65 -3.79
C VAL A 25 6.69 9.95 -4.39
N HIS A 26 6.88 8.73 -4.86
CA HIS A 26 5.79 7.85 -5.26
C HIS A 26 5.21 7.17 -4.02
N VAL A 27 3.91 7.27 -3.87
CA VAL A 27 3.16 6.77 -2.72
C VAL A 27 2.06 5.84 -3.22
N TYR A 28 2.01 4.64 -2.65
CA TYR A 28 0.98 3.64 -2.90
C TYR A 28 0.35 3.30 -1.55
N THR A 29 -0.90 3.67 -1.35
CA THR A 29 -1.62 3.46 -0.09
C THR A 29 -2.71 2.41 -0.23
N GLY A 30 -2.92 1.64 0.82
CA GLY A 30 -4.04 0.72 0.88
C GLY A 30 -3.92 -0.54 0.02
N ILE A 31 -2.69 -1.07 -0.16
CA ILE A 31 -2.49 -2.33 -0.86
C ILE A 31 -2.90 -3.48 0.07
N PRO A 32 -3.86 -4.34 -0.31
CA PRO A 32 -4.30 -5.44 0.53
C PRO A 32 -3.24 -6.54 0.55
N TYR A 33 -2.86 -6.94 1.77
CA TYR A 33 -1.95 -8.06 1.99
C TYR A 33 -2.65 -9.29 2.58
N ALA A 34 -3.80 -9.07 3.19
CA ALA A 34 -4.65 -10.11 3.77
C ALA A 34 -6.12 -9.82 3.49
N LYS A 35 -6.97 -10.85 3.60
CA LYS A 35 -8.42 -10.70 3.61
C LYS A 35 -8.85 -9.86 4.80
N PRO A 36 -9.91 -9.04 4.65
CA PRO A 36 -10.50 -8.32 5.77
C PRO A 36 -10.87 -9.28 6.91
N PRO A 37 -10.49 -8.98 8.17
CA PRO A 37 -10.74 -9.85 9.32
C PRO A 37 -12.18 -9.65 9.85
N VAL A 38 -13.16 -9.82 8.97
CA VAL A 38 -14.59 -9.67 9.27
C VAL A 38 -15.24 -11.04 9.46
N ASP A 39 -16.42 -11.06 10.10
CA ASP A 39 -17.22 -12.25 10.32
C ASP A 39 -16.42 -13.39 10.97
N GLU A 40 -16.39 -14.57 10.35
CA GLU A 40 -15.70 -15.77 10.83
C GLU A 40 -14.17 -15.64 10.86
N LEU A 41 -13.62 -14.66 10.12
CA LEU A 41 -12.18 -14.36 10.10
C LEU A 41 -11.76 -13.49 11.29
N ARG A 42 -12.71 -12.94 12.05
CA ARG A 42 -12.40 -12.18 13.25
C ARG A 42 -11.69 -13.08 14.27
N PHE A 43 -10.58 -12.58 14.83
CA PHE A 43 -9.73 -13.31 15.78
C PHE A 43 -9.06 -14.58 15.21
N ARG A 44 -9.07 -14.77 13.89
CA ARG A 44 -8.30 -15.82 13.22
C ARG A 44 -6.97 -15.26 12.71
N LYS A 45 -6.07 -16.18 12.33
CA LYS A 45 -4.83 -15.80 11.63
C LYS A 45 -5.18 -15.10 10.31
N PRO A 46 -4.39 -14.08 9.88
CA PRO A 46 -4.61 -13.42 8.60
C PRO A 46 -4.57 -14.43 7.44
N VAL A 47 -5.56 -14.35 6.56
CA VAL A 47 -5.62 -15.14 5.32
C VAL A 47 -5.08 -14.27 4.19
N PRO A 48 -4.18 -14.74 3.31
CA PRO A 48 -3.67 -13.94 2.20
C PRO A 48 -4.78 -13.35 1.32
N ALA A 49 -4.59 -12.11 0.86
CA ALA A 49 -5.53 -11.47 -0.06
C ALA A 49 -5.55 -12.20 -1.42
N GLU A 50 -6.71 -12.24 -2.05
CA GLU A 50 -6.84 -12.76 -3.42
C GLU A 50 -6.22 -11.80 -4.43
N PRO A 51 -5.60 -12.30 -5.51
CA PRO A 51 -5.22 -11.47 -6.64
C PRO A 51 -6.42 -10.73 -7.22
N TRP A 52 -6.20 -9.51 -7.70
CA TRP A 52 -7.24 -8.70 -8.33
C TRP A 52 -7.02 -8.55 -9.83
N HIS A 53 -8.13 -8.36 -10.54
CA HIS A 53 -8.13 -8.09 -11.98
C HIS A 53 -8.23 -6.58 -12.23
N GLY A 54 -7.43 -6.08 -13.17
CA GLY A 54 -7.35 -4.63 -13.44
C GLY A 54 -6.45 -3.89 -12.45
N VAL A 55 -6.41 -2.56 -12.58
CA VAL A 55 -5.49 -1.71 -11.80
C VAL A 55 -6.16 -1.30 -10.48
N LEU A 56 -5.57 -1.68 -9.35
CA LEU A 56 -6.00 -1.24 -8.02
C LEU A 56 -5.60 0.23 -7.82
N ASP A 57 -6.57 1.07 -7.44
CA ASP A 57 -6.32 2.47 -7.10
C ASP A 57 -5.78 2.61 -5.67
N ALA A 58 -4.47 2.82 -5.54
CA ALA A 58 -3.75 3.01 -4.28
C ALA A 58 -3.34 4.48 -4.08
N THR A 59 -4.18 5.43 -4.54
CA THR A 59 -3.93 6.87 -4.38
C THR A 59 -4.52 7.47 -3.10
N ARG A 60 -5.50 6.79 -2.50
CA ARG A 60 -6.27 7.28 -1.35
C ARG A 60 -5.86 6.56 -0.07
N GLN A 61 -5.81 7.31 1.03
CA GLN A 61 -5.58 6.75 2.35
C GLN A 61 -6.76 5.82 2.68
N PRO A 62 -6.51 4.56 3.03
CA PRO A 62 -7.58 3.66 3.40
C PRO A 62 -8.03 3.89 4.84
N SER A 63 -9.11 3.23 5.19
CA SER A 63 -9.65 3.15 6.53
C SER A 63 -8.67 2.51 7.53
N THR A 64 -8.61 3.05 8.75
CA THR A 64 -7.68 2.66 9.83
C THR A 64 -8.32 1.70 10.82
N CYS A 65 -7.59 0.68 11.29
CA CYS A 65 -8.03 -0.26 12.33
C CYS A 65 -8.88 0.38 13.43
N VAL A 66 -9.90 -0.35 13.89
CA VAL A 66 -10.78 0.13 14.97
C VAL A 66 -9.95 0.39 16.22
N GLN A 67 -9.88 1.65 16.61
CA GLN A 67 -9.23 2.13 17.82
C GLN A 67 -10.22 3.02 18.57
N GLU A 68 -10.01 3.19 19.87
CA GLU A 68 -10.94 3.92 20.77
C GLU A 68 -11.26 5.36 20.32
N LYS A 69 -10.50 5.93 19.37
CA LYS A 69 -10.70 7.26 18.79
C LYS A 69 -11.07 7.30 17.30
N HIS A 70 -11.19 6.16 16.61
CA HIS A 70 -11.52 6.14 15.17
C HIS A 70 -12.13 4.79 14.76
N ILE A 71 -13.36 4.80 14.24
CA ILE A 71 -13.96 3.64 13.57
C ILE A 71 -13.60 3.77 12.08
N GLU A 72 -12.95 2.75 11.48
CA GLU A 72 -13.25 2.24 10.13
C GLU A 72 -12.23 1.14 9.71
N ARG A 73 -12.66 -0.12 9.67
CA ARG A 73 -11.81 -1.33 9.55
C ARG A 73 -11.04 -1.41 8.21
N LEU A 74 -9.76 -1.83 8.18
CA LEU A 74 -9.12 -2.66 7.13
C LEU A 74 -7.67 -3.07 7.51
N ILE A 75 -7.14 -4.12 6.89
CA ILE A 75 -5.75 -4.60 7.01
C ILE A 75 -5.00 -4.31 5.69
N LEU A 76 -4.14 -3.29 5.68
CA LEU A 76 -3.48 -2.81 4.45
C LEU A 76 -2.04 -2.38 4.70
N VAL A 77 -1.21 -2.38 3.65
CA VAL A 77 0.14 -1.81 3.68
C VAL A 77 0.20 -0.54 2.84
N ASN A 78 1.00 0.43 3.30
CA ASN A 78 1.37 1.61 2.55
C ASN A 78 2.85 1.48 2.11
N VAL A 79 3.13 1.75 0.84
CA VAL A 79 4.47 1.71 0.25
C VAL A 79 4.86 3.12 -0.20
N ILE A 80 6.02 3.58 0.23
CA ILE A 80 6.54 4.92 -0.07
C ILE A 80 7.93 4.77 -0.71
N CYS A 81 8.14 5.37 -1.88
CA CYS A 81 9.39 5.33 -2.60
C CYS A 81 9.74 6.71 -3.16
N SER A 82 10.88 7.30 -2.79
CA SER A 82 11.27 8.62 -3.33
C SER A 82 11.53 8.56 -4.84
N SER A 83 10.93 9.47 -5.62
CA SER A 83 11.06 9.51 -7.08
C SER A 83 12.43 10.02 -7.54
N ALA A 84 13.19 10.69 -6.65
CA ALA A 84 14.57 11.16 -6.86
C ALA A 84 15.57 10.04 -7.24
N LEU A 85 15.08 8.81 -7.33
CA LEU A 85 15.83 7.57 -7.43
C LEU A 85 15.43 6.73 -8.66
N PHE A 86 14.44 7.16 -9.44
CA PHE A 86 13.94 6.40 -10.60
C PHE A 86 14.93 6.35 -11.78
N GLY A 87 15.98 7.18 -11.76
CA GLY A 87 17.04 7.23 -12.78
C GLY A 87 18.37 6.55 -12.41
N LYS A 88 18.54 6.02 -11.18
CA LYS A 88 19.78 5.34 -10.74
C LYS A 88 19.48 3.89 -10.37
N SER A 89 19.93 2.95 -11.22
CA SER A 89 20.04 1.49 -11.03
C SER A 89 18.99 0.83 -10.12
N ARG A 90 18.11 0.00 -10.73
CA ARG A 90 17.11 -0.88 -10.09
C ARG A 90 17.73 -1.98 -9.19
N ARG A 91 18.63 -1.66 -8.26
CA ARG A 91 19.26 -2.68 -7.38
C ARG A 91 18.92 -2.42 -5.91
N ASN A 92 18.40 -3.48 -5.27
CA ASN A 92 18.12 -3.70 -3.85
C ASN A 92 18.46 -2.51 -2.94
N ARG A 93 17.47 -1.67 -2.69
CA ARG A 93 17.56 -0.61 -1.69
C ARG A 93 17.05 -1.12 -0.34
N PRO A 94 17.57 -0.60 0.79
CA PRO A 94 17.02 -0.93 2.10
C PRO A 94 15.55 -0.53 2.16
N ILE A 95 14.71 -1.46 2.62
CA ILE A 95 13.28 -1.25 2.84
C ILE A 95 13.10 -1.00 4.35
N GLY A 96 12.58 0.17 4.71
CA GLY A 96 12.13 0.44 6.07
C GLY A 96 10.67 0.04 6.22
N LEU A 97 10.39 -0.91 7.11
CA LEU A 97 9.03 -1.27 7.50
C LEU A 97 8.68 -0.56 8.81
N ALA A 98 7.70 0.33 8.77
CA ALA A 98 7.16 0.99 9.97
C ALA A 98 5.81 0.36 10.34
N ILE A 99 5.68 -0.07 11.58
CA ILE A 99 4.40 -0.53 12.15
C ILE A 99 3.78 0.64 12.89
N LEU A 100 2.68 1.15 12.36
CA LEU A 100 1.87 2.18 13.02
C LEU A 100 0.78 1.43 13.81
N VAL A 101 0.86 1.53 15.14
CA VAL A 101 -0.13 0.96 16.08
C VAL A 101 -1.21 1.96 16.42
#